data_AF-A0A0M3KU45-F1
#
_entry.id   AF-A0A0M3KU45-F1
#
_cell.length_a   1.000
_cell.length_b   1.000
_cell.length_c   1.000
_cell.angle_alpha   90.00
_cell.angle_beta   90.00
_cell.angle_gamma   90.00
#
_symmetry.space_group_name_H-M   'P 1'
#
loop_
_entity.id
_entity.type
_entity.pdbx_description
1 polymer ?
#
loop_
_entity_poly.entity_id
_entity_poly.type
_entity_poly.pdbx_seq_one_letter_code
_entity_poly.pdbx_strand_id
1 'polypeptide(L)'
;MSSLLFHQPLCLHQPLHRRGSPHALSTAGAFQYLKSVGSTCRILECNAAYKPHAEELVGAIQNELPDTKLWEQIVEDGTEEDDSIFLDSDKIRKQVQLIQSMLQSMGDGEITVSPYDTAWVAMVEDINSADRVPQFPSSVDWISNNQLSDGSWGDEYIFSIYDRIINTLGCVAALRSWNIHPEKSEKGISFIKANIHKLEDENEEHMPIGFEVALPSLLEIAKKLDIDIPYDAPCLQEIYRRRDIKLKKIPKNILHKVPTTLLHSLEGMADLEWDKLIKLQCADGSLLFSPSSTAFALQQTKDQNCLKYLDKAVQKFNGGVPNVYPVDLFEHIWVVDRLQRLGISRYFKSELQESIDYVHRHWTNKGICWARNSEVQDIDDTAMAFRLMRLYGYKISADVFKNFQNGDEFFCFSGQSTQAVTGMYNLYRASQLRFPGEDILIQAKNFSAKYLQEKRANNELLDKWIITKDLPGEVSGYYYYILL
;
A
#
# COMPACT_ATOMS: atom_id res chain seq x y z
N MET A 1 -10.54 -0.53 -27.22
CA MET A 1 -9.36 0.31 -27.55
C MET A 1 -8.72 0.72 -26.24
N SER A 2 -7.74 -0.05 -25.79
CA SER A 2 -7.34 -0.12 -24.38
C SER A 2 -6.21 0.86 -24.03
N SER A 3 -6.50 1.75 -23.08
CA SER A 3 -5.57 2.72 -22.47
C SER A 3 -4.81 2.08 -21.30
N LEU A 4 -3.49 1.96 -21.42
CA LEU A 4 -2.58 1.56 -20.34
C LEU A 4 -1.96 2.84 -19.78
N LEU A 5 -2.30 3.26 -18.56
CA LEU A 5 -1.73 4.43 -17.89
C LEU A 5 -1.21 4.07 -16.47
N PHE A 6 -0.30 4.92 -15.97
CA PHE A 6 0.71 4.73 -14.90
C PHE A 6 0.25 4.95 -13.46
N HIS A 7 0.17 3.94 -12.59
CA HIS A 7 -0.19 4.24 -11.19
C HIS A 7 0.28 3.17 -10.22
N GLN A 8 0.86 3.52 -9.06
CA GLN A 8 1.58 2.62 -8.14
C GLN A 8 0.73 2.04 -6.99
N PRO A 9 1.13 0.90 -6.37
CA PRO A 9 0.45 0.32 -5.22
C PRO A 9 0.98 0.74 -3.85
N LEU A 10 0.05 0.79 -2.90
CA LEU A 10 0.27 0.91 -1.46
C LEU A 10 0.66 -0.44 -0.85
N CYS A 11 1.96 -0.71 -0.74
CA CYS A 11 2.45 -1.80 0.11
C CYS A 11 2.54 -1.31 1.57
N LEU A 12 1.53 -1.62 2.39
CA LEU A 12 1.58 -1.47 3.84
C LEU A 12 1.85 -2.83 4.52
N HIS A 13 3.04 -3.00 5.08
CA HIS A 13 3.36 -4.09 6.00
C HIS A 13 4.07 -3.58 7.27
N GLN A 14 3.90 -4.37 8.33
CA GLN A 14 3.96 -4.06 9.77
C GLN A 14 5.10 -3.14 10.25
N PRO A 15 4.87 -2.36 11.33
CA PRO A 15 5.89 -1.51 11.94
C PRO A 15 7.05 -2.33 12.49
N LEU A 16 8.27 -1.98 12.07
CA LEU A 16 9.51 -2.55 12.60
C LEU A 16 9.73 -2.16 14.06
N HIS A 17 10.09 -3.15 14.88
CA HIS A 17 10.70 -2.94 16.18
C HIS A 17 12.05 -2.20 16.01
N ARG A 18 12.09 -0.95 16.48
CA ARG A 18 13.29 -0.09 16.52
C ARG A 18 14.44 -0.78 17.26
N ARG A 19 15.60 -0.95 16.61
CA ARG A 19 16.90 -1.09 17.28
C ARG A 19 17.64 0.24 17.21
N GLY A 20 17.67 0.96 18.34
CA GLY A 20 18.54 2.13 18.52
C GLY A 20 19.94 1.69 18.99
N SER A 21 20.97 2.24 18.37
CA SER A 21 22.34 2.27 18.90
C SER A 21 22.45 3.39 19.96
N PRO A 22 23.18 3.20 21.09
CA PRO A 22 23.09 4.09 22.24
C PRO A 22 24.23 5.11 22.28
N HIS A 23 23.92 6.38 22.56
CA HIS A 23 24.81 7.24 23.34
C HIS A 23 24.04 8.30 24.18
N ALA A 24 24.24 8.19 25.50
CA ALA A 24 24.29 9.23 26.54
C ALA A 24 23.03 10.04 26.92
N LEU A 25 22.33 9.65 28.00
CA LEU A 25 22.48 10.22 29.37
C LEU A 25 21.38 9.74 30.34
N SER A 26 21.82 9.05 31.40
CA SER A 26 21.35 9.03 32.80
C SER A 26 19.87 9.33 33.14
N THR A 27 19.13 8.31 33.62
CA THR A 27 18.75 8.16 35.05
C THR A 27 18.27 6.73 35.32
N ALA A 28 18.61 6.23 36.51
CA ALA A 28 18.63 4.83 36.92
C ALA A 28 17.26 4.21 37.24
N GLY A 29 17.16 2.88 37.12
CA GLY A 29 16.21 2.07 37.89
C GLY A 29 15.63 0.85 37.18
N ALA A 30 16.23 -0.32 37.44
CA ALA A 30 15.64 -1.66 37.32
C ALA A 30 15.47 -2.28 35.92
N PHE A 31 16.56 -2.81 35.35
CA PHE A 31 16.51 -3.98 34.47
C PHE A 31 17.69 -4.90 34.79
N GLN A 32 17.42 -5.94 35.57
CA GLN A 32 18.31 -7.09 35.69
C GLN A 32 17.42 -8.31 35.86
N TYR A 33 17.10 -8.99 34.76
CA TYR A 33 16.97 -10.44 34.67
C TYR A 33 16.76 -10.86 33.20
N LEU A 34 17.44 -11.93 32.81
CA LEU A 34 17.31 -12.71 31.57
C LEU A 34 18.04 -12.21 30.31
N LYS A 35 19.37 -12.29 30.36
CA LYS A 35 20.21 -12.72 29.21
C LYS A 35 20.53 -14.21 29.36
N SER A 36 19.78 -15.06 28.64
CA SER A 36 20.11 -16.39 28.11
C SER A 36 18.74 -16.99 27.76
N VAL A 37 18.45 -17.39 26.52
CA VAL A 37 18.87 -18.64 25.89
C VAL A 37 18.78 -18.45 24.36
N GLY A 38 19.76 -18.98 23.64
CA GLY A 38 19.83 -18.91 22.18
C GLY A 38 18.87 -19.86 21.46
N SER A 39 18.51 -19.44 20.25
CA SER A 39 18.35 -20.25 19.04
C SER A 39 17.60 -21.59 19.13
N THR A 40 16.34 -21.60 18.69
CA THR A 40 15.78 -22.48 17.63
C THR A 40 14.29 -22.19 17.50
N CYS A 41 13.89 -21.41 16.49
CA CYS A 41 12.47 -21.24 16.17
C CYS A 41 12.05 -22.42 15.29
N ARG A 42 11.37 -23.41 15.89
CA ARG A 42 10.62 -24.43 15.15
C ARG A 42 9.33 -23.79 14.64
N ILE A 43 9.06 -23.97 13.35
CA ILE A 43 7.79 -23.68 12.70
C ILE A 43 6.73 -24.56 13.41
N LEU A 44 5.79 -23.94 14.12
CA LEU A 44 4.59 -24.61 14.62
C LEU A 44 3.58 -24.61 13.47
N GLU A 45 3.46 -25.76 12.80
CA GLU A 45 2.34 -26.06 11.90
C GLU A 45 1.04 -26.08 12.72
N CYS A 46 0.10 -25.20 12.37
CA CYS A 46 -1.21 -25.16 12.97
C CYS A 46 -2.11 -26.20 12.27
N ASN A 47 -2.21 -27.40 12.85
CA ASN A 47 -3.15 -28.43 12.42
C ASN A 47 -4.50 -28.24 13.13
N ALA A 48 -5.32 -27.31 12.63
CA ALA A 48 -6.73 -27.26 13.00
C ALA A 48 -7.52 -28.24 12.12
N ALA A 49 -7.77 -29.45 12.64
CA ALA A 49 -8.68 -30.41 12.03
C ALA A 49 -10.14 -29.95 12.20
N TYR A 50 -10.82 -29.69 11.09
CA TYR A 50 -12.24 -29.43 11.00
C TYR A 50 -13.05 -30.69 11.39
N LYS A 51 -13.86 -30.62 12.45
CA LYS A 51 -14.88 -31.63 12.78
C LYS A 51 -16.27 -31.02 12.53
N PRO A 52 -17.06 -31.55 11.58
CA PRO A 52 -18.44 -31.13 11.41
C PRO A 52 -19.32 -31.88 12.41
N HIS A 53 -19.89 -31.17 13.39
CA HIS A 53 -21.06 -31.64 14.14
C HIS A 53 -22.22 -30.70 13.85
N ALA A 54 -22.88 -30.94 12.71
CA ALA A 54 -24.12 -30.29 12.35
C ALA A 54 -25.03 -31.34 11.67
N GLU A 55 -25.44 -32.36 12.41
CA GLU A 55 -26.51 -33.27 11.95
C GLU A 55 -27.30 -33.98 13.09
N GLU A 56 -27.08 -33.67 14.37
CA GLU A 56 -27.77 -34.35 15.49
C GLU A 56 -28.64 -33.45 16.39
N LEU A 57 -29.24 -32.40 15.83
CA LEU A 57 -30.14 -31.51 16.59
C LEU A 57 -31.44 -31.15 15.84
N VAL A 58 -32.04 -32.15 15.16
CA VAL A 58 -33.39 -32.05 14.59
C VAL A 58 -34.39 -33.05 15.21
N GLY A 59 -33.97 -33.82 16.24
CA GLY A 59 -34.77 -34.96 16.73
C GLY A 59 -35.41 -34.85 18.10
N ALA A 60 -35.39 -33.72 18.81
CA ALA A 60 -35.90 -33.67 20.19
C ALA A 60 -36.44 -32.28 20.60
N ILE A 61 -37.48 -31.81 19.93
CA ILE A 61 -38.44 -30.88 20.54
C ILE A 61 -39.79 -31.57 20.50
N GLN A 62 -40.04 -32.43 21.49
CA GLN A 62 -41.39 -32.85 21.84
C GLN A 62 -41.41 -33.33 23.29
N ASN A 63 -42.08 -32.51 24.11
CA ASN A 63 -42.69 -32.81 25.40
C ASN A 63 -41.80 -32.90 26.66
N GLU A 64 -42.26 -32.12 27.64
CA GLU A 64 -42.01 -32.16 29.10
C GLU A 64 -40.70 -31.54 29.63
N LEU A 65 -40.89 -30.53 30.49
CA LEU A 65 -39.87 -29.92 31.37
C LEU A 65 -39.48 -30.90 32.49
N PRO A 66 -38.18 -31.07 32.78
CA PRO A 66 -37.75 -31.52 34.11
C PRO A 66 -36.74 -30.57 34.78
N ASP A 67 -37.18 -30.10 35.95
CA ASP A 67 -36.50 -29.93 37.24
C ASP A 67 -35.14 -29.19 37.36
N THR A 68 -35.17 -28.09 38.14
CA THR A 68 -34.08 -27.16 38.47
C THR A 68 -33.03 -27.72 39.45
N LYS A 69 -32.86 -29.04 39.57
CA LYS A 69 -31.92 -29.66 40.52
C LYS A 69 -30.60 -30.17 39.91
N LEU A 70 -30.42 -30.07 38.59
CA LEU A 70 -29.17 -30.48 37.94
C LEU A 70 -28.06 -29.41 37.99
N TRP A 71 -28.41 -28.16 38.32
CA TRP A 71 -27.46 -27.03 38.33
C TRP A 71 -26.64 -26.89 39.61
N GLU A 72 -27.01 -27.57 40.69
CA GLU A 72 -26.30 -27.49 41.98
C GLU A 72 -25.20 -28.58 42.14
N GLN A 73 -25.05 -29.50 41.19
CA GLN A 73 -24.03 -30.58 41.25
C GLN A 73 -22.83 -30.40 40.30
N ILE A 74 -22.78 -29.30 39.52
CA ILE A 74 -21.65 -29.01 38.61
C ILE A 74 -20.70 -27.94 39.19
N VAL A 75 -20.99 -27.38 40.38
CA VAL A 75 -20.23 -26.24 40.92
C VAL A 75 -19.27 -26.61 42.06
N GLU A 76 -19.12 -27.88 42.44
CA GLU A 76 -18.34 -28.25 43.65
C GLU A 76 -17.11 -29.15 43.48
N ASP A 77 -16.53 -29.32 42.30
CA ASP A 77 -15.19 -29.94 42.24
C ASP A 77 -14.35 -29.39 41.08
N GLY A 78 -13.34 -28.59 41.43
CA GLY A 78 -12.42 -27.97 40.48
C GLY A 78 -11.81 -26.64 40.93
N THR A 79 -11.42 -26.50 42.19
CA THR A 79 -10.48 -25.44 42.61
C THR A 79 -9.06 -25.81 42.18
N GLU A 80 -8.80 -25.72 40.89
CA GLU A 80 -7.49 -25.37 40.36
C GLU A 80 -7.73 -24.14 39.49
N GLU A 81 -7.46 -22.95 40.04
CA GLU A 81 -7.33 -21.75 39.22
C GLU A 81 -6.20 -22.02 38.22
N ASP A 82 -6.57 -22.35 36.99
CA ASP A 82 -5.65 -22.69 35.93
C ASP A 82 -4.85 -21.44 35.56
N ASP A 83 -3.66 -21.31 36.17
CA ASP A 83 -2.68 -20.24 35.91
C ASP A 83 -2.44 -20.03 34.40
N SER A 84 -2.65 -21.06 33.56
CA SER A 84 -2.52 -20.96 32.10
C SER A 84 -3.60 -20.07 31.45
N ILE A 85 -4.83 -20.08 31.95
CA ILE A 85 -5.94 -19.24 31.47
C ILE A 85 -5.71 -17.78 31.88
N PHE A 86 -5.20 -17.53 33.09
CA PHE A 86 -4.81 -16.19 33.53
C PHE A 86 -3.63 -15.63 32.73
N LEU A 87 -2.60 -16.46 32.46
CA LEU A 87 -1.45 -16.09 31.65
C LEU A 87 -1.82 -15.74 30.20
N ASP A 88 -2.84 -16.40 29.63
CA ASP A 88 -3.31 -16.11 28.27
C ASP A 88 -4.18 -14.85 28.21
N SER A 89 -5.01 -14.61 29.24
CA SER A 89 -5.79 -13.38 29.40
C SER A 89 -4.91 -12.13 29.49
N ASP A 90 -3.80 -12.19 30.22
CA ASP A 90 -2.85 -11.08 30.33
C ASP A 90 -2.11 -10.81 29.02
N LYS A 91 -1.78 -11.86 28.25
CA LYS A 91 -1.21 -11.68 26.91
C LYS A 91 -2.19 -11.01 25.97
N ILE A 92 -3.44 -11.46 25.94
CA ILE A 92 -4.51 -10.86 25.12
C ILE A 92 -4.69 -9.39 25.51
N ARG A 93 -4.75 -9.07 26.81
CA ARG A 93 -4.88 -7.69 27.29
C ARG A 93 -3.74 -6.80 26.80
N LYS A 94 -2.49 -7.29 26.89
CA LYS A 94 -1.31 -6.55 26.39
C LYS A 94 -1.38 -6.32 24.88
N GLN A 95 -1.83 -7.31 24.11
CA GLN A 95 -1.98 -7.16 22.65
C GLN A 95 -3.10 -6.17 22.30
N VAL A 96 -4.22 -6.20 23.02
CA VAL A 96 -5.30 -5.22 22.84
C VAL A 96 -4.78 -3.81 23.13
N GLN A 97 -4.08 -3.60 24.25
CA GLN A 97 -3.51 -2.29 24.59
C GLN A 97 -2.50 -1.79 23.54
N LEU A 98 -1.70 -2.69 22.97
CA LEU A 98 -0.76 -2.36 21.90
C LEU A 98 -1.50 -1.91 20.65
N ILE A 99 -2.51 -2.67 20.20
CA ILE A 99 -3.31 -2.32 19.02
C ILE A 99 -4.07 -1.00 19.26
N GLN A 100 -4.64 -0.78 20.46
CA GLN A 100 -5.27 0.50 20.81
C GLN A 100 -4.29 1.67 20.69
N SER A 101 -3.07 1.52 21.21
CA SER A 101 -2.04 2.54 21.10
C SER A 101 -1.67 2.81 19.64
N MET A 102 -1.59 1.78 18.80
CA MET A 102 -1.35 1.93 17.36
C MET A 102 -2.47 2.73 16.69
N LEU A 103 -3.74 2.38 16.94
CA LEU A 103 -4.91 3.08 16.42
C LEU A 103 -4.96 4.56 16.84
N GLN A 104 -4.65 4.84 18.11
CA GLN A 104 -4.64 6.21 18.65
C GLN A 104 -3.48 7.06 18.11
N SER A 105 -2.42 6.42 17.63
CA SER A 105 -1.25 7.08 17.04
C SER A 105 -1.32 7.28 15.53
N MET A 106 -2.42 6.85 14.88
CA MET A 106 -2.60 7.01 13.44
C MET A 106 -2.54 8.48 13.03
N GLY A 107 -1.93 8.73 11.87
CA GLY A 107 -1.73 10.07 11.36
C GLY A 107 -1.76 10.06 9.84
N ASP A 108 -0.71 10.59 9.22
CA ASP A 108 -0.59 10.65 7.76
C ASP A 108 -0.24 9.28 7.10
N GLY A 109 -0.22 8.20 7.89
CA GLY A 109 0.09 6.83 7.45
C GLY A 109 1.47 6.32 7.90
N GLU A 110 1.53 5.06 8.32
CA GLU A 110 2.78 4.34 8.59
C GLU A 110 3.10 3.40 7.42
N ILE A 111 4.00 3.83 6.52
CA ILE A 111 4.39 3.14 5.30
C ILE A 111 5.92 2.96 5.22
N THR A 112 6.38 1.90 4.55
CA THR A 112 7.82 1.65 4.34
C THR A 112 8.46 2.66 3.39
N VAL A 113 9.76 2.89 3.57
CA VAL A 113 10.53 3.79 2.69
C VAL A 113 10.76 3.14 1.33
N SER A 114 10.64 3.92 0.27
CA SER A 114 10.97 3.55 -1.11
C SER A 114 12.39 4.02 -1.45
N PRO A 115 13.36 3.12 -1.69
CA PRO A 115 14.69 3.52 -2.13
C PRO A 115 14.67 4.29 -3.46
N TYR A 116 13.79 3.93 -4.39
CA TYR A 116 13.59 4.60 -5.66
C TYR A 116 13.19 6.07 -5.49
N ASP A 117 12.16 6.34 -4.69
CA ASP A 117 11.70 7.71 -4.44
C ASP A 117 12.71 8.51 -3.63
N THR A 118 13.35 7.86 -2.64
CA THR A 118 14.43 8.47 -1.87
C THR A 118 15.60 8.86 -2.76
N ALA A 119 15.91 8.08 -3.80
CA ALA A 119 16.93 8.43 -4.79
C ALA A 119 16.56 9.67 -5.61
N TRP A 120 15.31 9.80 -6.04
CA TRP A 120 14.84 11.01 -6.72
C TRP A 120 14.94 12.24 -5.82
N VAL A 121 14.53 12.13 -4.56
CA VAL A 121 14.67 13.21 -3.57
C VAL A 121 16.14 13.55 -3.32
N ALA A 122 17.00 12.54 -3.17
CA ALA A 122 18.42 12.72 -2.95
C ALA A 122 19.14 13.42 -4.11
N MET A 123 18.65 13.29 -5.34
CA MET A 123 19.22 13.95 -6.53
C MET A 123 18.81 15.42 -6.67
N VAL A 124 17.90 15.94 -5.85
CA VAL A 124 17.49 17.36 -5.91
C VAL A 124 18.66 18.24 -5.47
N GLU A 125 19.07 19.17 -6.34
CA GLU A 125 20.05 20.21 -5.99
C GLU A 125 19.39 21.31 -5.15
N ASP A 126 20.12 21.86 -4.19
CA ASP A 126 19.63 22.99 -3.38
C ASP A 126 19.19 24.14 -4.28
N ILE A 127 17.91 24.50 -4.19
CA ILE A 127 17.30 25.47 -5.10
C ILE A 127 17.72 26.92 -4.82
N ASN A 128 18.29 27.17 -3.63
CA ASN A 128 18.72 28.48 -3.12
C ASN A 128 20.25 28.65 -3.10
N SER A 129 21.01 27.57 -3.19
CA SER A 129 22.48 27.60 -3.19
C SER A 129 23.04 27.89 -4.59
N ALA A 130 24.16 28.62 -4.63
CA ALA A 130 24.98 28.73 -5.84
C ALA A 130 25.93 27.54 -6.02
N ASP A 131 26.26 26.85 -4.92
CA ASP A 131 27.07 25.65 -4.92
C ASP A 131 26.20 24.42 -5.20
N ARG A 132 26.75 23.47 -5.96
CA ARG A 132 26.08 22.20 -6.26
C ARG A 132 26.13 21.27 -5.05
N VAL A 133 25.10 21.34 -4.21
CA VAL A 133 24.92 20.52 -3.00
C VAL A 133 23.51 19.91 -2.97
N PRO A 134 23.30 18.76 -2.29
CA PRO A 134 21.98 18.15 -2.18
C PRO A 134 21.05 19.01 -1.33
N GLN A 135 19.83 19.25 -1.82
CA GLN A 135 18.74 19.88 -1.07
C GLN A 135 18.37 19.06 0.18
N PHE A 136 18.48 17.73 0.08
CA PHE A 136 18.14 16.79 1.15
C PHE A 136 19.34 15.86 1.47
N PRO A 137 20.36 16.34 2.21
CA PRO A 137 21.52 15.52 2.55
C PRO A 137 21.16 14.25 3.34
N SER A 138 20.12 14.30 4.17
CA SER A 138 19.66 13.13 4.93
C SER A 138 19.11 12.00 4.04
N SER A 139 18.59 12.31 2.85
CA SER A 139 18.16 11.30 1.87
C SER A 139 19.36 10.59 1.24
N VAL A 140 20.45 11.33 1.02
CA VAL A 140 21.72 10.76 0.60
C VAL A 140 22.29 9.82 1.67
N ASP A 141 22.28 10.24 2.93
CA ASP A 141 22.69 9.41 4.07
C ASP A 141 21.80 8.18 4.24
N TRP A 142 20.49 8.31 4.00
CA TRP A 142 19.58 7.17 4.06
C TRP A 142 19.97 6.12 3.01
N ILE A 143 20.24 6.52 1.77
CA ILE A 143 20.65 5.60 0.69
C ILE A 143 21.93 4.88 1.07
N SER A 144 22.94 5.61 1.55
CA SER A 144 24.22 5.01 1.91
C SER A 144 24.08 4.01 3.07
N ASN A 145 23.20 4.26 4.03
CA ASN A 145 23.03 3.41 5.21
C ASN A 145 22.09 2.19 5.00
N ASN A 146 21.32 2.13 3.91
CA ASN A 146 20.29 1.10 3.69
C ASN A 146 20.55 0.17 2.49
N GLN A 147 21.81 0.06 2.02
CA GLN A 147 22.17 -0.95 1.02
C GLN A 147 22.07 -2.37 1.60
N LEU A 148 21.41 -3.28 0.90
CA LEU A 148 21.32 -4.69 1.26
C LEU A 148 22.67 -5.41 1.11
N SER A 149 22.79 -6.58 1.74
CA SER A 149 24.04 -7.34 1.78
C SER A 149 24.51 -7.84 0.40
N ASP A 150 23.59 -8.03 -0.54
CA ASP A 150 23.85 -8.42 -1.93
C ASP A 150 24.26 -7.23 -2.83
N GLY A 151 24.29 -6.02 -2.28
CA GLY A 151 24.60 -4.79 -3.00
C GLY A 151 23.39 -4.08 -3.61
N SER A 152 22.19 -4.66 -3.53
CA SER A 152 20.96 -4.04 -4.02
C SER A 152 20.30 -3.10 -3.00
N TRP A 153 19.27 -2.39 -3.45
CA TRP A 153 18.27 -1.74 -2.61
C TRP A 153 16.88 -2.27 -3.00
N GLY A 154 15.95 -2.31 -2.06
CA GLY A 154 14.59 -2.79 -2.27
C GLY A 154 14.00 -3.37 -0.99
N ASP A 155 12.94 -4.16 -1.12
CA ASP A 155 12.34 -4.86 0.02
C ASP A 155 13.28 -5.95 0.57
N GLU A 156 13.51 -5.95 1.88
CA GLU A 156 14.41 -6.87 2.57
C GLU A 156 13.87 -8.32 2.60
N TYR A 157 12.55 -8.48 2.66
CA TYR A 157 11.89 -9.76 2.92
C TYR A 157 11.33 -10.40 1.65
N ILE A 158 10.88 -9.60 0.69
CA ILE A 158 10.30 -10.06 -0.57
C ILE A 158 11.25 -9.69 -1.71
N PHE A 159 11.86 -10.71 -2.32
CA PHE A 159 12.70 -10.50 -3.50
C PHE A 159 11.82 -10.45 -4.75
N SER A 160 11.84 -9.32 -5.46
CA SER A 160 11.40 -9.22 -6.86
C SER A 160 12.48 -8.56 -7.69
N ILE A 161 12.79 -9.11 -8.87
CA ILE A 161 13.83 -8.55 -9.72
C ILE A 161 13.50 -7.13 -10.19
N TYR A 162 12.21 -6.87 -10.47
CA TYR A 162 11.78 -5.55 -10.89
C TYR A 162 12.02 -4.52 -9.78
N ASP A 163 11.63 -4.85 -8.55
CA ASP A 163 11.87 -4.02 -7.37
C ASP A 163 13.37 -3.77 -7.17
N ARG A 164 14.18 -4.83 -7.16
CA ARG A 164 15.62 -4.70 -6.90
C ARG A 164 16.33 -3.88 -7.97
N ILE A 165 16.04 -4.09 -9.25
CA ILE A 165 16.74 -3.39 -10.34
C ILE A 165 16.43 -1.89 -10.32
N ILE A 166 15.15 -1.50 -10.20
CA ILE A 166 14.79 -0.07 -10.27
C ILE A 166 15.27 0.71 -9.05
N ASN A 167 15.14 0.14 -7.84
CA ASN A 167 15.63 0.74 -6.61
C ASN A 167 17.16 0.87 -6.64
N THR A 168 17.87 -0.20 -7.02
CA THR A 168 19.35 -0.18 -7.07
C THR A 168 19.86 0.82 -8.09
N LEU A 169 19.26 0.89 -9.29
CA LEU A 169 19.66 1.86 -10.31
C LEU A 169 19.45 3.30 -9.84
N GLY A 170 18.30 3.59 -9.21
CA GLY A 170 18.01 4.90 -8.62
C GLY A 170 19.06 5.28 -7.57
N CYS A 171 19.31 4.41 -6.58
CA CYS A 171 20.29 4.66 -5.53
C CYS A 171 21.72 4.85 -6.06
N VAL A 172 22.14 4.05 -7.05
CA VAL A 172 23.45 4.23 -7.71
C VAL A 172 23.51 5.58 -8.42
N ALA A 173 22.46 5.98 -9.15
CA ALA A 173 22.40 7.27 -9.82
C ALA A 173 22.49 8.43 -8.82
N ALA A 174 21.82 8.34 -7.67
CA ALA A 174 21.89 9.34 -6.61
C ALA A 174 23.31 9.46 -6.02
N LEU A 175 23.95 8.35 -5.65
CA LEU A 175 25.32 8.36 -5.10
C LEU A 175 26.34 8.90 -6.12
N ARG A 176 26.20 8.52 -7.40
CA ARG A 176 27.08 8.99 -8.48
C ARG A 176 26.87 10.46 -8.82
N SER A 177 25.63 10.97 -8.72
CA SER A 177 25.33 12.38 -8.94
C SER A 177 26.12 13.30 -7.99
N TRP A 178 26.44 12.81 -6.79
CA TRP A 178 27.20 13.55 -5.77
C TRP A 178 28.64 13.06 -5.60
N ASN A 179 29.09 12.08 -6.40
CA ASN A 179 30.41 11.46 -6.35
C ASN A 179 30.85 11.02 -4.93
N ILE A 180 29.95 10.33 -4.24
CA ILE A 180 30.12 9.86 -2.85
C ILE A 180 29.89 8.35 -2.77
N HIS A 181 30.42 7.71 -1.72
CA HIS A 181 30.29 6.27 -1.49
C HIS A 181 30.55 5.41 -2.75
N PRO A 182 31.70 5.59 -3.45
CA PRO A 182 31.99 4.85 -4.67
C PRO A 182 31.91 3.33 -4.45
N GLU A 183 32.31 2.84 -3.28
CA GLU A 183 32.25 1.43 -2.91
C GLU A 183 30.82 0.85 -2.90
N LYS A 184 29.82 1.65 -2.50
CA LYS A 184 28.41 1.24 -2.51
C LYS A 184 27.86 1.27 -3.92
N SER A 185 28.24 2.29 -4.68
CA SER A 185 27.89 2.42 -6.10
C SER A 185 28.40 1.23 -6.91
N GLU A 186 29.66 0.82 -6.73
CA GLU A 186 30.24 -0.34 -7.44
C GLU A 186 29.53 -1.66 -7.10
N LYS A 187 29.13 -1.85 -5.84
CA LYS A 187 28.34 -3.01 -5.42
C LYS A 187 26.97 -3.03 -6.10
N GLY A 188 26.27 -1.89 -6.15
CA GLY A 188 24.99 -1.77 -6.84
C GLY A 188 25.11 -2.03 -8.34
N ILE A 189 26.14 -1.50 -8.99
CA ILE A 189 26.44 -1.74 -10.41
C ILE A 189 26.69 -3.24 -10.65
N SER A 190 27.49 -3.87 -9.78
CA SER A 190 27.77 -5.31 -9.85
C SER A 190 26.51 -6.15 -9.71
N PHE A 191 25.62 -5.78 -8.78
CA PHE A 191 24.31 -6.42 -8.64
C PHE A 191 23.48 -6.29 -9.91
N ILE A 192 23.36 -5.09 -10.48
CA ILE A 192 22.59 -4.85 -11.72
C ILE A 192 23.14 -5.71 -12.86
N LYS A 193 24.46 -5.68 -13.11
CA LYS A 193 25.10 -6.49 -14.15
C LYS A 193 24.81 -7.97 -14.00
N ALA A 194 24.84 -8.48 -12.77
CA ALA A 194 24.59 -9.90 -12.48
C ALA A 194 23.12 -10.31 -12.61
N ASN A 195 22.17 -9.37 -12.61
CA ASN A 195 20.75 -9.68 -12.42
C ASN A 195 19.80 -9.09 -13.47
N ILE A 196 20.22 -8.10 -14.27
CA ILE A 196 19.32 -7.39 -15.21
C ILE A 196 18.66 -8.30 -16.26
N HIS A 197 19.34 -9.38 -16.67
CA HIS A 197 18.81 -10.35 -17.63
C HIS A 197 17.60 -11.12 -17.08
N LYS A 198 17.49 -11.26 -15.76
CA LYS A 198 16.38 -11.98 -15.10
C LYS A 198 15.04 -11.24 -15.18
N LEU A 199 15.04 -9.98 -15.65
CA LEU A 199 13.81 -9.25 -15.97
C LEU A 199 12.95 -9.97 -17.03
N GLU A 200 13.56 -10.77 -17.91
CA GLU A 200 12.85 -11.52 -18.96
C GLU A 200 12.01 -12.68 -18.40
N ASP A 201 12.43 -13.22 -17.25
CA ASP A 201 11.84 -14.42 -16.66
C ASP A 201 10.77 -14.11 -15.60
N GLU A 202 10.65 -12.84 -15.20
CA GLU A 202 9.79 -12.45 -14.09
C GLU A 202 8.33 -12.23 -14.52
N ASN A 203 7.40 -12.66 -13.67
CA ASN A 203 5.97 -12.48 -13.92
C ASN A 203 5.62 -10.99 -14.06
N GLU A 204 5.05 -10.63 -15.22
CA GLU A 204 4.64 -9.26 -15.53
C GLU A 204 3.59 -8.70 -14.57
N GLU A 205 2.79 -9.56 -13.93
CA GLU A 205 1.82 -9.13 -12.90
C GLU A 205 2.51 -8.56 -11.65
N HIS A 206 3.77 -8.92 -11.39
CA HIS A 206 4.58 -8.36 -10.30
C HIS A 206 5.35 -7.11 -10.70
N MET A 207 5.26 -6.68 -11.96
CA MET A 207 5.96 -5.50 -12.45
C MET A 207 5.44 -4.25 -11.69
N PRO A 208 6.32 -3.52 -10.99
CA PRO A 208 5.98 -2.27 -10.34
C PRO A 208 5.39 -1.32 -11.36
N ILE A 209 4.46 -0.50 -10.90
CA ILE A 209 3.64 0.17 -11.86
C ILE A 209 4.34 1.42 -12.34
N GLY A 210 4.33 1.60 -13.65
CA GLY A 210 5.12 2.62 -14.30
C GLY A 210 6.59 2.27 -14.47
N PHE A 211 7.02 1.07 -14.04
CA PHE A 211 8.36 0.54 -14.29
C PHE A 211 8.80 0.69 -15.74
N GLU A 212 7.89 0.43 -16.69
CA GLU A 212 8.14 0.50 -18.13
C GLU A 212 8.60 1.89 -18.59
N VAL A 213 8.41 2.94 -17.78
CA VAL A 213 8.72 4.32 -18.15
C VAL A 213 9.65 4.99 -17.14
N ALA A 214 9.51 4.64 -15.86
CA ALA A 214 10.45 4.99 -14.81
C ALA A 214 11.84 4.38 -15.07
N LEU A 215 11.94 3.08 -15.39
CA LEU A 215 13.24 2.43 -15.62
C LEU A 215 13.98 3.04 -16.82
N PRO A 216 13.39 3.18 -18.03
CA PRO A 216 14.05 3.86 -19.14
C PRO A 216 14.54 5.26 -18.80
N SER A 217 13.79 6.02 -18.00
CA SER A 217 14.18 7.38 -17.63
C SER A 217 15.39 7.38 -16.69
N LEU A 218 15.44 6.46 -15.72
CA LEU A 218 16.63 6.23 -14.90
C LEU A 218 17.82 5.74 -15.74
N LEU A 219 17.62 4.88 -16.74
CA LEU A 219 18.69 4.42 -17.63
C LEU A 219 19.32 5.59 -18.40
N GLU A 220 18.53 6.56 -18.84
CA GLU A 220 19.06 7.77 -19.49
C GLU A 220 19.85 8.67 -18.51
N ILE A 221 19.42 8.77 -17.25
CA ILE A 221 20.22 9.44 -16.20
C ILE A 221 21.53 8.67 -15.97
N ALA A 222 21.48 7.35 -15.88
CA ALA A 222 22.64 6.52 -15.65
C ALA A 222 23.69 6.65 -16.77
N LYS A 223 23.25 6.73 -18.03
CA LYS A 223 24.14 7.02 -19.18
C LYS A 223 24.84 8.37 -19.04
N LYS A 224 24.13 9.42 -18.62
CA LYS A 224 24.70 10.77 -18.43
C LYS A 224 25.72 10.82 -17.29
N LEU A 225 25.63 9.88 -16.35
CA LEU A 225 26.55 9.74 -15.21
C LEU A 225 27.66 8.73 -15.47
N ASP A 226 27.83 8.25 -16.71
CA ASP A 226 28.81 7.24 -17.10
C ASP A 226 28.75 5.95 -16.25
N ILE A 227 27.55 5.56 -15.80
CA ILE A 227 27.34 4.32 -15.06
C ILE A 227 27.38 3.15 -16.04
N ASP A 228 28.36 2.27 -15.89
CA ASP A 228 28.54 1.09 -16.74
C ASP A 228 27.57 -0.04 -16.35
N ILE A 229 26.48 -0.22 -17.11
CA ILE A 229 25.52 -1.31 -16.98
C ILE A 229 25.14 -1.87 -18.37
N PRO A 230 24.52 -3.06 -18.47
CA PRO A 230 24.19 -3.70 -19.75
C PRO A 230 23.04 -3.01 -20.50
N TYR A 231 23.28 -1.82 -21.06
CA TYR A 231 22.26 -1.02 -21.76
C TYR A 231 21.65 -1.71 -23.00
N ASP A 232 22.39 -2.61 -23.62
CA ASP A 232 21.96 -3.36 -24.81
C ASP A 232 21.31 -4.70 -24.49
N ALA A 233 21.02 -4.98 -23.22
CA ALA A 233 20.34 -6.22 -22.81
C ALA A 233 18.98 -6.36 -23.54
N PRO A 234 18.64 -7.54 -24.11
CA PRO A 234 17.41 -7.74 -24.85
C PRO A 234 16.15 -7.37 -24.05
N CYS A 235 16.11 -7.71 -22.76
CA CYS A 235 15.06 -7.32 -21.82
C CYS A 235 14.72 -5.82 -21.85
N LEU A 236 15.74 -4.96 -21.99
CA LEU A 236 15.56 -3.51 -21.99
C LEU A 236 14.93 -3.02 -23.30
N GLN A 237 15.22 -3.66 -24.43
CA GLN A 237 14.63 -3.30 -25.72
C GLN A 237 13.11 -3.46 -25.69
N GLU A 238 12.63 -4.55 -25.08
CA GLU A 238 11.20 -4.79 -24.88
C GLU A 238 10.57 -3.74 -23.95
N ILE A 239 11.27 -3.35 -22.88
CA ILE A 239 10.83 -2.29 -21.97
C ILE A 239 10.72 -0.94 -22.70
N TYR A 240 11.71 -0.56 -23.51
CA TYR A 240 11.66 0.63 -24.35
C TYR A 240 10.49 0.60 -25.34
N ARG A 241 10.22 -0.55 -25.96
CA ARG A 241 9.07 -0.72 -26.86
C ARG A 241 7.75 -0.50 -26.12
N ARG A 242 7.60 -1.06 -24.91
CA ARG A 242 6.42 -0.86 -24.05
C ARG A 242 6.24 0.59 -23.65
N ARG A 243 7.33 1.27 -23.23
CA ARG A 243 7.34 2.72 -22.97
C ARG A 243 6.74 3.48 -24.14
N ASP A 244 7.27 3.28 -25.34
CA ASP A 244 6.91 4.09 -26.51
C ASP A 244 5.43 3.88 -26.90
N ILE A 245 4.92 2.65 -26.77
CA ILE A 245 3.49 2.37 -26.94
C ILE A 245 2.66 3.09 -25.88
N LYS A 246 3.11 3.07 -24.63
CA LYS A 246 2.38 3.66 -23.49
C LYS A 246 2.36 5.18 -23.57
N LEU A 247 3.50 5.82 -23.87
CA LEU A 247 3.61 7.27 -24.06
C LEU A 247 2.75 7.77 -25.23
N LYS A 248 2.64 7.01 -26.34
CA LYS A 248 1.75 7.35 -27.46
C LYS A 248 0.26 7.34 -27.09
N LYS A 249 -0.11 6.57 -26.07
CA LYS A 249 -1.49 6.50 -25.56
C LYS A 249 -1.79 7.58 -24.52
N ILE A 250 -0.79 8.28 -24.00
CA ILE A 250 -1.01 9.37 -23.06
C ILE A 250 -1.69 10.53 -23.81
N PRO A 251 -2.90 10.93 -23.40
CA PRO A 251 -3.51 12.12 -23.95
C PRO A 251 -2.79 13.34 -23.38
N LYS A 252 -1.67 13.77 -24.01
CA LYS A 252 -0.86 14.92 -23.56
C LYS A 252 -1.69 16.21 -23.42
N ASN A 253 -2.76 16.34 -24.21
CA ASN A 253 -3.72 17.44 -24.13
C ASN A 253 -4.59 17.42 -22.85
N ILE A 254 -4.79 16.25 -22.24
CA ILE A 254 -5.53 16.06 -20.97
C ILE A 254 -4.58 16.15 -19.78
N LEU A 255 -3.37 15.58 -19.90
CA LEU A 255 -2.32 15.58 -18.86
C LEU A 255 -2.08 16.96 -18.24
N HIS A 256 -2.09 18.01 -19.06
CA HIS A 256 -1.81 19.39 -18.64
C HIS A 256 -3.06 20.21 -18.29
N LYS A 257 -4.25 19.60 -18.30
CA LYS A 257 -5.54 20.32 -18.10
C LYS A 257 -6.29 19.88 -16.85
N VAL A 258 -6.24 18.59 -16.52
CA VAL A 258 -7.00 18.04 -15.40
C VAL A 258 -6.12 17.08 -14.60
N PRO A 259 -6.32 16.99 -13.28
CA PRO A 259 -5.63 16.00 -12.47
C PRO A 259 -5.95 14.58 -12.96
N THR A 260 -4.91 13.79 -13.17
CA THR A 260 -5.01 12.36 -13.53
C THR A 260 -3.92 11.61 -12.80
N THR A 261 -4.01 10.29 -12.78
CA THR A 261 -2.99 9.41 -12.18
C THR A 261 -1.59 9.61 -12.77
N LEU A 262 -1.47 10.16 -13.97
CA LEU A 262 -0.19 10.46 -14.62
C LEU A 262 0.67 11.45 -13.85
N LEU A 263 0.08 12.29 -13.01
CA LEU A 263 0.81 13.19 -12.12
C LEU A 263 1.69 12.44 -11.12
N HIS A 264 1.43 11.15 -10.87
CA HIS A 264 2.18 10.31 -9.94
C HIS A 264 3.48 9.73 -10.53
N SER A 265 3.74 9.92 -11.83
CA SER A 265 4.90 9.33 -12.51
C SER A 265 5.51 10.27 -13.56
N LEU A 266 5.59 11.56 -13.26
CA LEU A 266 6.09 12.57 -14.19
C LEU A 266 7.60 12.44 -14.45
N GLU A 267 8.35 11.91 -13.48
CA GLU A 267 9.79 11.64 -13.55
C GLU A 267 10.17 10.67 -14.68
N GLY A 268 9.20 9.90 -15.16
CA GLY A 268 9.33 9.03 -16.31
C GLY A 268 9.02 9.68 -17.67
N MET A 269 8.57 10.94 -17.70
CA MET A 269 8.02 11.56 -18.91
C MET A 269 8.89 12.69 -19.45
N ALA A 270 8.93 12.81 -20.77
CA ALA A 270 9.62 13.89 -21.49
C ALA A 270 8.62 14.89 -22.10
N ASP A 271 9.13 16.09 -22.41
CA ASP A 271 8.40 17.19 -23.06
C ASP A 271 7.15 17.65 -22.27
N LEU A 272 7.36 17.95 -20.98
CA LEU A 272 6.32 18.40 -20.06
C LEU A 272 6.20 19.92 -20.03
N GLU A 273 4.97 20.45 -20.00
CA GLU A 273 4.68 21.87 -19.86
C GLU A 273 4.48 22.24 -18.37
N TRP A 274 5.59 22.49 -17.68
CA TRP A 274 5.62 22.71 -16.22
C TRP A 274 4.70 23.83 -15.71
N ASP A 275 4.60 24.95 -16.46
CA ASP A 275 3.71 26.07 -16.12
C ASP A 275 2.22 25.68 -16.05
N LYS A 276 1.85 24.57 -16.70
CA LYS A 276 0.51 23.99 -16.64
C LYS A 276 0.42 22.90 -15.57
N LEU A 277 1.41 22.01 -15.48
CA LEU A 277 1.41 20.90 -14.52
C LEU A 277 1.42 21.37 -13.08
N ILE A 278 2.19 22.41 -12.75
CA ILE A 278 2.29 22.89 -11.36
C ILE A 278 0.95 23.43 -10.83
N LYS A 279 0.04 23.82 -11.73
CA LYS A 279 -1.33 24.26 -11.38
C LYS A 279 -2.26 23.10 -11.03
N LEU A 280 -1.84 21.85 -11.28
CA LEU A 280 -2.56 20.63 -10.95
C LEU A 280 -2.03 19.97 -9.66
N GLN A 281 -1.15 20.67 -8.93
CA GLN A 281 -0.60 20.23 -7.65
C GLN A 281 -1.71 19.99 -6.63
N CYS A 282 -1.53 18.96 -5.79
CA CYS A 282 -2.39 18.69 -4.65
C CYS A 282 -2.27 19.80 -3.61
N ALA A 283 -3.27 19.93 -2.74
CA ALA A 283 -3.30 20.98 -1.72
C ALA A 283 -2.11 20.94 -0.73
N ASP A 284 -1.44 19.79 -0.61
CA ASP A 284 -0.27 19.59 0.23
C ASP A 284 1.08 19.91 -0.44
N GLY A 285 1.07 20.28 -1.74
CA GLY A 285 2.27 20.57 -2.52
C GLY A 285 2.78 19.41 -3.37
N SER A 286 2.17 18.24 -3.27
CA SER A 286 2.59 17.06 -4.04
C SER A 286 2.02 17.02 -5.46
N LEU A 287 2.67 16.26 -6.32
CA LEU A 287 2.13 15.84 -7.61
C LEU A 287 1.54 14.44 -7.43
N LEU A 288 0.24 14.42 -7.13
CA LEU A 288 -0.55 13.24 -6.76
C LEU A 288 0.12 12.35 -5.71
N PHE A 289 0.60 12.96 -4.62
CA PHE A 289 1.15 12.25 -3.46
C PHE A 289 2.39 11.39 -3.74
N SER A 290 3.07 11.55 -4.88
CA SER A 290 4.33 10.86 -5.21
C SER A 290 5.54 11.74 -4.84
N PRO A 291 6.44 11.28 -3.95
CA PRO A 291 7.69 11.98 -3.69
C PRO A 291 8.64 12.05 -4.89
N SER A 292 8.81 10.98 -5.67
CA SER A 292 9.66 11.01 -6.88
C SER A 292 9.16 12.01 -7.93
N SER A 293 7.87 11.99 -8.25
CA SER A 293 7.26 12.94 -9.20
C SER A 293 7.36 14.38 -8.70
N THR A 294 7.19 14.58 -7.38
CA THR A 294 7.32 15.91 -6.76
C THR A 294 8.77 16.39 -6.70
N ALA A 295 9.74 15.50 -6.48
CA ALA A 295 11.17 15.81 -6.53
C ALA A 295 11.60 16.22 -7.95
N PHE A 296 11.11 15.50 -8.95
CA PHE A 296 11.33 15.87 -10.35
C PHE A 296 10.70 17.24 -10.66
N ALA A 297 9.45 17.49 -10.24
CA ALA A 297 8.82 18.79 -10.41
C ALA A 297 9.60 19.93 -9.73
N LEU A 298 10.12 19.70 -8.51
CA LEU A 298 10.95 20.66 -7.79
C LEU A 298 12.22 21.02 -8.55
N GLN A 299 12.93 20.03 -9.11
CA GLN A 299 14.13 20.27 -9.92
C GLN A 299 13.84 21.14 -11.15
N GLN A 300 12.66 20.98 -11.76
CA GLN A 300 12.31 21.68 -12.99
C GLN A 300 11.72 23.08 -12.75
N THR A 301 11.07 23.30 -11.60
CA THR A 301 10.28 24.51 -11.35
C THR A 301 10.77 25.37 -10.19
N LYS A 302 11.54 24.79 -9.27
CA LYS A 302 11.89 25.37 -7.97
C LYS A 302 10.66 25.78 -7.13
N ASP A 303 9.53 25.12 -7.35
CA ASP A 303 8.28 25.41 -6.65
C ASP A 303 8.39 25.16 -5.13
N GLN A 304 7.97 26.15 -4.35
CA GLN A 304 8.12 26.12 -2.89
C GLN A 304 7.14 25.17 -2.21
N ASN A 305 6.01 24.84 -2.84
CA ASN A 305 5.07 23.88 -2.26
C ASN A 305 5.57 22.45 -2.47
N CYS A 306 6.19 22.15 -3.62
CA CYS A 306 6.91 20.89 -3.82
C CYS A 306 8.01 20.72 -2.75
N LEU A 307 8.80 21.76 -2.49
CA LEU A 307 9.82 21.72 -1.44
C LEU A 307 9.21 21.42 -0.05
N LYS A 308 8.16 22.14 0.35
CA LYS A 308 7.48 21.93 1.64
C LYS A 308 6.93 20.51 1.80
N TYR A 309 6.36 19.95 0.74
CA TYR A 309 5.87 18.58 0.75
C TYR A 309 7.01 17.59 1.01
N LEU A 310 8.11 17.71 0.25
CA LEU A 310 9.27 16.82 0.38
C LEU A 310 9.97 16.99 1.73
N ASP A 311 10.15 18.22 2.23
CA ASP A 311 10.69 18.50 3.56
C ASP A 311 9.91 17.75 4.64
N LYS A 312 8.57 17.82 4.58
CA LYS A 312 7.71 17.13 5.54
C LYS A 312 7.88 15.61 5.47
N ALA A 313 7.93 15.05 4.26
CA ALA A 313 8.12 13.60 4.06
C ALA A 313 9.51 13.16 4.58
N VAL A 314 10.58 13.83 4.16
CA VAL A 314 11.96 13.55 4.58
C VAL A 314 12.12 13.64 6.09
N GLN A 315 11.50 14.64 6.74
CA GLN A 315 11.50 14.76 8.20
C GLN A 315 10.76 13.60 8.88
N LYS A 316 9.56 13.23 8.40
CA LYS A 316 8.77 12.12 8.95
C LYS A 316 9.52 10.78 8.87
N PHE A 317 10.24 10.55 7.77
CA PHE A 317 10.88 9.26 7.47
C PHE A 317 12.41 9.28 7.65
N ASN A 318 12.93 10.26 8.40
CA ASN A 318 14.34 10.37 8.79
C ASN A 318 15.32 10.23 7.61
N GLY A 319 15.10 11.00 6.54
CA GLY A 319 15.92 10.97 5.32
C GLY A 319 15.28 10.17 4.19
N GLY A 320 14.63 9.05 4.50
CA GLY A 320 13.87 8.29 3.52
C GLY A 320 12.60 9.01 3.08
N VAL A 321 11.95 8.52 2.03
CA VAL A 321 10.55 8.81 1.68
C VAL A 321 9.87 7.55 1.12
N PRO A 322 8.56 7.34 1.37
CA PRO A 322 7.81 6.26 0.72
C PRO A 322 7.55 6.56 -0.77
N ASN A 323 6.94 5.61 -1.48
CA ASN A 323 6.51 5.84 -2.87
C ASN A 323 5.24 6.70 -2.98
N VAL A 324 4.46 6.76 -1.90
CA VAL A 324 3.24 7.56 -1.83
C VAL A 324 3.05 8.09 -0.41
N TYR A 325 2.68 9.37 -0.28
CA TYR A 325 2.42 10.00 1.00
C TYR A 325 1.55 11.26 0.87
N PRO A 326 0.56 11.49 1.75
CA PRO A 326 0.11 10.63 2.85
C PRO A 326 -0.68 9.40 2.36
N VAL A 327 -1.01 8.50 3.28
CA VAL A 327 -1.85 7.30 3.05
C VAL A 327 -2.92 7.14 4.15
N ASP A 328 -3.34 8.27 4.70
CA ASP A 328 -4.19 8.38 5.89
C ASP A 328 -5.55 7.70 5.72
N LEU A 329 -6.27 8.02 4.64
CA LEU A 329 -7.59 7.44 4.40
C LEU A 329 -7.48 5.93 4.17
N PHE A 330 -6.53 5.50 3.33
CA PHE A 330 -6.26 4.09 3.08
C PHE A 330 -5.99 3.32 4.37
N GLU A 331 -5.11 3.83 5.24
CA GLU A 331 -4.75 3.17 6.50
C GLU A 331 -5.97 3.08 7.44
N HIS A 332 -6.70 4.19 7.66
CA HIS A 332 -7.89 4.20 8.52
C HIS A 332 -8.97 3.21 8.04
N ILE A 333 -9.21 3.17 6.73
CA ILE A 333 -10.20 2.29 6.11
C ILE A 333 -9.80 0.82 6.27
N TRP A 334 -8.54 0.49 5.93
CA TRP A 334 -8.10 -0.90 5.93
C TRP A 334 -7.97 -1.47 7.33
N VAL A 335 -7.51 -0.69 8.30
CA VAL A 335 -7.39 -1.17 9.68
C VAL A 335 -8.78 -1.53 10.25
N VAL A 336 -9.80 -0.72 10.00
CA VAL A 336 -11.18 -1.05 10.40
C VAL A 336 -11.65 -2.34 9.72
N ASP A 337 -11.46 -2.47 8.41
CA ASP A 337 -11.86 -3.67 7.69
C ASP A 337 -11.15 -4.93 8.18
N ARG A 338 -9.83 -4.88 8.39
CA ARG A 338 -9.07 -6.04 8.85
C ARG A 338 -9.47 -6.46 10.26
N LEU A 339 -9.61 -5.52 11.18
CA LEU A 339 -10.03 -5.84 12.55
C LEU A 339 -11.46 -6.40 12.62
N GLN A 340 -12.36 -5.94 11.75
CA GLN A 340 -13.70 -6.53 11.61
C GLN A 340 -13.66 -7.94 11.04
N ARG A 341 -12.93 -8.16 9.94
CA ARG A 341 -12.83 -9.47 9.28
C ARG A 341 -12.13 -10.52 10.14
N LEU A 342 -11.20 -10.11 11.01
CA LEU A 342 -10.55 -10.97 12.00
C LEU A 342 -11.44 -11.28 13.22
N GLY A 343 -12.64 -10.69 13.32
CA GLY A 343 -13.57 -10.97 14.43
C GLY A 343 -13.16 -10.37 15.77
N ILE A 344 -12.22 -9.41 15.80
CA ILE A 344 -11.67 -8.81 17.03
C ILE A 344 -12.02 -7.32 17.19
N SER A 345 -12.78 -6.73 16.27
CA SER A 345 -13.19 -5.31 16.31
C SER A 345 -13.90 -4.88 17.60
N ARG A 346 -14.55 -5.81 18.32
CA ARG A 346 -15.28 -5.52 19.57
C ARG A 346 -14.40 -4.93 20.68
N TYR A 347 -13.08 -5.15 20.64
CA TYR A 347 -12.13 -4.61 21.61
C TYR A 347 -11.75 -3.15 21.34
N PHE A 348 -12.07 -2.62 20.15
CA PHE A 348 -11.55 -1.35 19.65
C PHE A 348 -12.67 -0.39 19.22
N LYS A 349 -13.86 -0.51 19.82
CA LYS A 349 -15.06 0.19 19.30
C LYS A 349 -14.88 1.71 19.20
N SER A 350 -14.25 2.34 20.20
CA SER A 350 -14.02 3.79 20.20
C SER A 350 -13.04 4.19 19.11
N GLU A 351 -11.92 3.47 19.02
CA GLU A 351 -10.83 3.75 18.11
C GLU A 351 -11.25 3.53 16.64
N LEU A 352 -12.08 2.51 16.38
CA LEU A 352 -12.63 2.28 15.05
C LEU A 352 -13.71 3.30 14.69
N GLN A 353 -14.53 3.75 15.65
CA GLN A 353 -15.46 4.85 15.43
C GLN A 353 -14.69 6.13 15.06
N GLU A 354 -13.65 6.49 15.80
CA GLU A 354 -12.79 7.64 15.51
C GLU A 354 -12.15 7.57 14.12
N SER A 355 -11.72 6.37 13.71
CA SER A 355 -11.20 6.14 12.35
C SER A 355 -12.25 6.39 11.27
N ILE A 356 -13.48 5.90 11.45
CA ILE A 356 -14.57 6.14 10.50
C ILE A 356 -15.02 7.61 10.52
N ASP A 357 -15.01 8.26 11.68
CA ASP A 357 -15.28 9.70 11.82
C ASP A 357 -14.23 10.53 11.06
N TYR A 358 -12.96 10.12 11.10
CA TYR A 358 -11.89 10.71 10.30
C TYR A 358 -12.19 10.56 8.79
N VAL A 359 -12.48 9.35 8.34
CA VAL A 359 -12.80 9.07 6.92
C VAL A 359 -14.01 9.90 6.47
N HIS A 360 -15.07 9.96 7.28
CA HIS A 360 -16.27 10.73 6.96
C HIS A 360 -15.99 12.24 6.84
N ARG A 361 -15.10 12.80 7.67
CA ARG A 361 -14.71 14.23 7.56
C ARG A 361 -14.08 14.59 6.22
N HIS A 362 -13.46 13.62 5.54
CA HIS A 362 -12.81 13.79 4.25
C HIS A 362 -13.59 13.17 3.08
N TRP A 363 -14.78 12.63 3.34
CA TRP A 363 -15.65 12.09 2.32
C TRP A 363 -16.22 13.19 1.42
N THR A 364 -16.29 12.94 0.12
CA THR A 364 -16.87 13.87 -0.86
C THR A 364 -17.90 13.19 -1.74
N ASN A 365 -18.73 13.98 -2.44
CA ASN A 365 -19.64 13.46 -3.47
C ASN A 365 -18.93 12.92 -4.72
N LYS A 366 -17.64 13.24 -4.90
CA LYS A 366 -16.79 12.67 -5.96
C LYS A 366 -16.19 11.32 -5.55
N GLY A 367 -16.20 11.00 -4.26
CA GLY A 367 -15.48 9.86 -3.66
C GLY A 367 -14.24 10.32 -2.93
N ILE A 368 -13.33 9.38 -2.69
CA ILE A 368 -12.03 9.62 -2.06
C ILE A 368 -10.94 8.80 -2.79
N CYS A 369 -9.69 9.04 -2.43
CA CYS A 369 -8.61 8.09 -2.69
C CYS A 369 -7.88 7.79 -1.37
N TRP A 370 -6.71 7.16 -1.47
CA TRP A 370 -5.86 6.80 -0.32
C TRP A 370 -5.44 7.97 0.58
N ALA A 371 -5.48 9.20 0.06
CA ALA A 371 -5.07 10.42 0.74
C ALA A 371 -6.22 11.44 0.81
N ARG A 372 -6.30 12.18 1.92
CA ARG A 372 -7.27 13.27 2.06
C ARG A 372 -7.07 14.39 1.03
N ASN A 373 -8.16 15.10 0.74
CA ASN A 373 -8.18 16.33 -0.09
C ASN A 373 -7.61 16.14 -1.51
N SER A 374 -7.79 14.95 -2.09
CA SER A 374 -7.41 14.66 -3.47
C SER A 374 -8.49 15.11 -4.47
N GLU A 375 -8.05 15.68 -5.59
CA GLU A 375 -8.91 15.90 -6.76
C GLU A 375 -9.03 14.66 -7.67
N VAL A 376 -8.24 13.61 -7.41
CA VAL A 376 -8.35 12.31 -8.10
C VAL A 376 -8.85 11.28 -7.10
N GLN A 377 -9.97 10.62 -7.40
CA GLN A 377 -10.57 9.59 -6.57
C GLN A 377 -10.36 8.21 -7.21
N ASP A 378 -10.34 7.17 -6.40
CA ASP A 378 -10.31 5.78 -6.86
C ASP A 378 -11.49 4.98 -6.29
N ILE A 379 -11.90 3.96 -7.04
CA ILE A 379 -13.08 3.16 -6.68
C ILE A 379 -12.83 2.24 -5.49
N ASP A 380 -11.57 1.89 -5.21
CA ASP A 380 -11.24 0.91 -4.16
C ASP A 380 -11.46 1.55 -2.79
N ASP A 381 -10.76 2.66 -2.53
CA ASP A 381 -10.91 3.45 -1.31
C ASP A 381 -12.34 3.99 -1.19
N THR A 382 -12.93 4.45 -2.29
CA THR A 382 -14.33 4.91 -2.31
C THR A 382 -15.32 3.80 -1.92
N ALA A 383 -15.19 2.60 -2.51
CA ALA A 383 -16.08 1.48 -2.19
C ALA A 383 -15.90 0.99 -0.77
N MET A 384 -14.67 0.93 -0.30
CA MET A 384 -14.32 0.52 1.05
C MET A 384 -14.87 1.49 2.10
N ALA A 385 -14.58 2.79 1.98
CA ALA A 385 -15.12 3.81 2.86
C ALA A 385 -16.64 3.83 2.83
N PHE A 386 -17.24 3.76 1.63
CA PHE A 386 -18.69 3.72 1.48
C PHE A 386 -19.32 2.59 2.29
N ARG A 387 -18.81 1.36 2.12
CA ARG A 387 -19.31 0.19 2.84
C ARG A 387 -19.17 0.37 4.34
N LEU A 388 -17.99 0.75 4.82
CA LEU A 388 -17.72 0.87 6.25
C LEU A 388 -18.57 1.99 6.88
N MET A 389 -18.61 3.18 6.29
CA MET A 389 -19.44 4.28 6.78
C MET A 389 -20.92 3.89 6.90
N ARG A 390 -21.48 3.17 5.91
CA ARG A 390 -22.86 2.65 6.01
C ARG A 390 -23.04 1.68 7.17
N LEU A 391 -22.11 0.77 7.40
CA LEU A 391 -22.16 -0.16 8.53
C LEU A 391 -22.09 0.55 9.89
N TYR A 392 -21.44 1.71 9.93
CA TYR A 392 -21.36 2.58 11.11
C TYR A 392 -22.51 3.61 11.21
N GLY A 393 -23.52 3.52 10.32
CA GLY A 393 -24.73 4.33 10.41
C GLY A 393 -24.66 5.71 9.73
N TYR A 394 -23.60 6.00 9.00
CA TYR A 394 -23.48 7.24 8.24
C TYR A 394 -24.40 7.26 7.02
N LYS A 395 -25.03 8.41 6.78
CA LYS A 395 -25.93 8.64 5.64
C LYS A 395 -25.14 9.15 4.45
N ILE A 396 -24.75 8.25 3.56
CA ILE A 396 -24.00 8.57 2.34
C ILE A 396 -24.71 8.06 1.08
N SER A 397 -24.65 8.84 0.01
CA SER A 397 -25.30 8.53 -1.25
C SER A 397 -24.48 7.55 -2.10
N ALA A 398 -25.16 6.57 -2.70
CA ALA A 398 -24.55 5.67 -3.68
C ALA A 398 -24.21 6.36 -5.02
N ASP A 399 -24.68 7.59 -5.24
CA ASP A 399 -24.37 8.37 -6.44
C ASP A 399 -22.88 8.64 -6.64
N VAL A 400 -22.07 8.50 -5.58
CA VAL A 400 -20.62 8.57 -5.66
C VAL A 400 -20.03 7.63 -6.72
N PHE A 401 -20.66 6.47 -6.95
CA PHE A 401 -20.20 5.49 -7.91
C PHE A 401 -20.44 5.88 -9.37
N LYS A 402 -21.29 6.89 -9.63
CA LYS A 402 -21.49 7.43 -10.99
C LYS A 402 -20.20 8.00 -11.58
N ASN A 403 -19.27 8.46 -10.74
CA ASN A 403 -17.98 9.02 -11.18
C ASN A 403 -17.04 7.95 -11.77
N PHE A 404 -17.27 6.68 -11.44
CA PHE A 404 -16.46 5.54 -11.87
C PHE A 404 -17.14 4.67 -12.93
N GLN A 405 -18.38 5.03 -13.31
CA GLN A 405 -19.15 4.31 -14.31
C GLN A 405 -18.94 4.91 -15.69
N ASN A 406 -18.73 4.06 -16.69
CA ASN A 406 -18.82 4.45 -18.10
C ASN A 406 -19.58 3.37 -18.88
N GLY A 407 -20.79 3.71 -19.33
CA GLY A 407 -21.74 2.72 -19.84
C GLY A 407 -22.14 1.74 -18.74
N ASP A 408 -22.08 0.44 -19.04
CA ASP A 408 -22.43 -0.64 -18.11
C ASP A 408 -21.23 -1.16 -17.30
N GLU A 409 -20.07 -0.49 -17.40
CA GLU A 409 -18.82 -0.91 -16.75
C GLU A 409 -18.37 0.08 -15.66
N PHE A 410 -17.60 -0.44 -14.70
CA PHE A 410 -16.96 0.33 -13.65
C PHE A 410 -15.44 0.24 -13.75
N PHE A 411 -14.77 1.31 -13.34
CA PHE A 411 -13.32 1.46 -13.49
C PHE A 411 -12.68 1.98 -12.20
N CYS A 412 -11.41 1.68 -11.98
CA CYS A 412 -10.66 2.13 -10.81
C CYS A 412 -10.57 3.65 -10.72
N PHE A 413 -10.42 4.34 -11.86
CA PHE A 413 -10.29 5.79 -11.92
C PHE A 413 -11.18 6.34 -13.02
N SER A 414 -11.74 7.53 -12.79
CA SER A 414 -12.56 8.20 -13.79
C SER A 414 -11.79 8.46 -15.08
N GLY A 415 -12.42 8.17 -16.23
CA GLY A 415 -11.82 8.39 -17.56
C GLY A 415 -10.72 7.39 -17.94
N GLN A 416 -10.56 6.30 -17.20
CA GLN A 416 -9.54 5.27 -17.46
C GLN A 416 -10.16 3.88 -17.59
N SER A 417 -9.40 2.94 -18.15
CA SER A 417 -9.87 1.57 -18.41
C SER A 417 -9.32 0.53 -17.43
N THR A 418 -8.74 0.95 -16.30
CA THR A 418 -8.13 0.03 -15.32
C THR A 418 -9.20 -0.61 -14.46
N GLN A 419 -9.14 -1.94 -14.31
CA GLN A 419 -10.01 -2.73 -13.44
C GLN A 419 -9.12 -3.68 -12.61
N ALA A 420 -8.94 -3.37 -11.33
CA ALA A 420 -8.19 -4.21 -10.39
C ALA A 420 -9.11 -5.28 -9.76
N VAL A 421 -8.59 -6.48 -9.48
CA VAL A 421 -9.38 -7.54 -8.85
C VAL A 421 -9.85 -7.11 -7.46
N THR A 422 -8.96 -6.52 -6.67
CA THR A 422 -9.24 -5.98 -5.33
C THR A 422 -10.26 -4.85 -5.36
N GLY A 423 -10.06 -3.84 -6.21
CA GLY A 423 -11.01 -2.73 -6.36
C GLY A 423 -12.41 -3.21 -6.78
N MET A 424 -12.50 -4.15 -7.73
CA MET A 424 -13.80 -4.72 -8.14
C MET A 424 -14.42 -5.61 -7.06
N TYR A 425 -13.61 -6.32 -6.28
CA TYR A 425 -14.06 -7.08 -5.12
C TYR A 425 -14.61 -6.18 -4.02
N ASN A 426 -13.98 -5.04 -3.74
CA ASN A 426 -14.48 -4.09 -2.75
C ASN A 426 -15.74 -3.37 -3.24
N LEU A 427 -15.84 -3.05 -4.53
CA LEU A 427 -17.08 -2.60 -5.15
C LEU A 427 -18.20 -3.64 -4.99
N TYR A 428 -17.91 -4.92 -5.23
CA TYR A 428 -18.87 -6.00 -5.04
C TYR A 428 -19.38 -6.05 -3.60
N ARG A 429 -18.48 -6.00 -2.61
CA ARG A 429 -18.85 -5.97 -1.19
C ARG A 429 -19.69 -4.74 -0.84
N ALA A 430 -19.34 -3.56 -1.35
CA ALA A 430 -20.07 -2.32 -1.11
C ALA A 430 -21.49 -2.36 -1.69
N SER A 431 -21.65 -2.92 -2.89
CA SER A 431 -22.93 -3.03 -3.59
C SER A 431 -24.01 -3.83 -2.86
N GLN A 432 -23.59 -4.70 -1.93
CA GLN A 432 -24.51 -5.52 -1.13
C GLN A 432 -25.23 -4.72 -0.04
N LEU A 433 -24.76 -3.52 0.30
CA LEU A 433 -25.37 -2.63 1.31
C LEU A 433 -26.37 -1.65 0.68
N ARG A 434 -26.98 -2.02 -0.45
CA ARG A 434 -27.92 -1.15 -1.16
C ARG A 434 -29.21 -0.93 -0.37
N PHE A 435 -29.77 0.26 -0.51
CA PHE A 435 -31.15 0.57 -0.15
C PHE A 435 -32.07 0.48 -1.39
N PRO A 436 -33.40 0.38 -1.20
CA PRO A 436 -34.35 0.49 -2.31
C PRO A 436 -34.19 1.81 -3.07
N GLY A 437 -34.20 1.75 -4.40
CA GLY A 437 -34.02 2.92 -5.28
C GLY A 437 -32.58 3.23 -5.68
N GLU A 438 -31.60 2.50 -5.17
CA GLU A 438 -30.18 2.69 -5.52
C GLU A 438 -29.76 1.82 -6.71
N ASP A 439 -30.27 2.15 -7.91
CA ASP A 439 -30.04 1.36 -9.14
C ASP A 439 -28.56 1.25 -9.52
N ILE A 440 -27.76 2.26 -9.20
CA ILE A 440 -26.31 2.26 -9.42
C ILE A 440 -25.62 1.08 -8.70
N LEU A 441 -26.09 0.70 -7.51
CA LEU A 441 -25.52 -0.45 -6.78
C LEU A 441 -25.99 -1.79 -7.34
N ILE A 442 -27.17 -1.83 -7.98
CA ILE A 442 -27.60 -3.02 -8.72
C ILE A 442 -26.66 -3.25 -9.92
N GLN A 443 -26.37 -2.19 -10.66
CA GLN A 443 -25.44 -2.22 -11.79
C GLN A 443 -24.03 -2.60 -11.33
N ALA A 444 -23.53 -1.95 -10.26
CA ALA A 444 -22.23 -2.26 -9.68
C ALA A 444 -22.13 -3.74 -9.26
N LYS A 445 -23.14 -4.26 -8.54
CA LYS A 445 -23.17 -5.67 -8.11
C LYS A 445 -23.08 -6.63 -9.30
N ASN A 446 -23.89 -6.40 -10.33
CA ASN A 446 -23.96 -7.27 -11.50
C ASN A 446 -22.64 -7.25 -12.27
N PHE A 447 -22.09 -6.06 -12.51
CA PHE A 447 -20.82 -5.89 -13.19
C PHE A 447 -19.67 -6.55 -12.42
N SER A 448 -19.49 -6.20 -11.14
CA SER A 448 -18.38 -6.70 -10.34
C SER A 448 -18.47 -8.22 -10.12
N ALA A 449 -19.68 -8.77 -9.93
CA ALA A 449 -19.86 -10.20 -9.79
C ALA A 449 -19.47 -10.96 -11.06
N LYS A 450 -19.88 -10.45 -12.24
CA LYS A 450 -19.50 -11.02 -13.53
C LYS A 450 -17.99 -10.95 -13.74
N TYR A 451 -17.39 -9.78 -13.51
CA TYR A 451 -15.95 -9.58 -13.62
C TYR A 451 -15.16 -10.57 -12.75
N LEU A 452 -15.52 -10.70 -11.47
CA LEU A 452 -14.83 -11.60 -10.54
C LEU A 452 -15.03 -13.08 -10.90
N GLN A 453 -16.21 -13.45 -11.42
CA GLN A 453 -16.46 -14.81 -11.92
C GLN A 453 -15.59 -15.13 -13.14
N GLU A 454 -15.47 -14.21 -14.10
CA GLU A 454 -14.61 -14.37 -15.27
C GLU A 454 -13.14 -14.50 -14.86
N LYS A 455 -12.65 -13.63 -13.96
CA LYS A 455 -11.30 -13.73 -13.40
C LYS A 455 -11.06 -15.05 -12.68
N ARG A 456 -12.02 -15.53 -11.91
CA ARG A 456 -11.94 -16.85 -11.28
C ARG A 456 -11.89 -17.98 -12.30
N ALA A 457 -12.75 -17.97 -13.31
CA ALA A 457 -12.83 -19.00 -14.33
C ALA A 457 -11.53 -19.10 -15.15
N ASN A 458 -10.84 -17.99 -15.35
CA ASN A 458 -9.58 -17.91 -16.09
C ASN A 458 -8.33 -18.11 -15.22
N ASN A 459 -8.48 -18.37 -13.91
CA ASN A 459 -7.38 -18.43 -12.95
C ASN A 459 -6.54 -17.13 -12.89
N GLU A 460 -7.23 -16.00 -13.01
CA GLU A 460 -6.68 -14.63 -13.04
C GLU A 460 -7.08 -13.85 -11.78
N LEU A 461 -7.32 -14.52 -10.65
CA LEU A 461 -7.49 -13.87 -9.33
C LEU A 461 -6.13 -13.45 -8.76
N LEU A 462 -5.41 -12.66 -9.55
CA LEU A 462 -4.18 -11.98 -9.23
C LEU A 462 -4.46 -10.49 -9.24
N ASP A 463 -3.72 -9.75 -8.41
CA ASP A 463 -3.90 -8.32 -8.33
C ASP A 463 -2.56 -7.62 -8.51
N LYS A 464 -2.53 -6.71 -9.48
CA LYS A 464 -1.35 -5.91 -9.82
C LYS A 464 -0.89 -5.02 -8.67
N TRP A 465 -1.79 -4.70 -7.73
CA TRP A 465 -1.56 -3.74 -6.66
C TRP A 465 -1.13 -4.40 -5.35
N ILE A 466 -1.22 -5.72 -5.23
CA ILE A 466 -0.89 -6.39 -3.98
C ILE A 466 -0.54 -7.87 -4.16
N ILE A 467 0.55 -8.29 -3.50
CA ILE A 467 0.86 -9.70 -3.27
C ILE A 467 0.14 -10.11 -1.98
N THR A 468 -0.84 -11.00 -2.08
CA THR A 468 -1.64 -11.45 -0.93
C THR A 468 -1.38 -12.92 -0.61
N LYS A 469 -1.71 -13.31 0.63
CA LYS A 469 -1.62 -14.72 1.05
C LYS A 469 -2.60 -15.63 0.31
N ASP A 470 -3.84 -15.18 0.08
CA ASP A 470 -4.92 -16.00 -0.48
C ASP A 470 -6.05 -15.16 -1.10
N LEU A 471 -5.74 -14.28 -2.08
CA LEU A 471 -6.78 -13.55 -2.82
C LEU A 471 -7.83 -14.48 -3.46
N PRO A 472 -7.48 -15.64 -4.05
CA PRO A 472 -8.48 -16.56 -4.57
C PRO A 472 -9.47 -17.04 -3.50
N GLY A 473 -8.99 -17.38 -2.30
CA GLY A 473 -9.84 -17.74 -1.16
C GLY A 473 -10.70 -16.59 -0.66
N GLU A 474 -10.15 -15.37 -0.59
CA GLU A 474 -10.91 -14.17 -0.21
C GLU A 474 -12.06 -13.88 -1.18
N VAL A 475 -11.83 -13.98 -2.49
CA VAL A 475 -12.86 -13.74 -3.51
C VAL A 475 -13.85 -14.91 -3.57
N SER A 476 -13.37 -16.16 -3.42
CA SER A 476 -14.21 -17.36 -3.55
C SER A 476 -15.09 -17.64 -2.34
N GLY A 477 -14.62 -17.31 -1.13
CA GLY A 477 -15.35 -17.54 0.12
C GLY A 477 -16.72 -16.83 0.17
N TYR A 478 -16.89 -15.76 -0.60
CA TYR A 478 -18.15 -15.03 -0.72
C TYR A 478 -19.22 -15.71 -1.58
N TYR A 479 -18.85 -16.62 -2.50
CA TYR A 479 -19.85 -17.31 -3.33
C TYR A 479 -20.51 -18.49 -2.61
N TYR A 480 -19.88 -19.05 -1.58
CA TYR A 480 -20.44 -20.18 -0.82
C TYR A 480 -21.59 -19.77 0.12
N TYR A 481 -21.67 -18.50 0.54
CA TYR A 481 -22.76 -17.98 1.38
C TYR A 481 -23.97 -17.44 0.59
N ILE A 482 -23.98 -17.57 -0.74
CA ILE A 482 -25.10 -17.14 -1.60
C ILE A 482 -25.92 -18.34 -2.13
N LEU A 483 -25.49 -19.57 -1.84
CA LEU A 483 -26.18 -20.82 -2.23
C LEU A 483 -26.78 -21.60 -1.05
N LEU A 484 -26.75 -21.03 0.15
CA LEU A 484 -27.52 -21.43 1.33
C LEU A 484 -28.39 -20.24 1.75
#